data_AF-A0A2K7SW81-F1
#
_entry.id   AF-A0A2K7SW81-F1
#
_cell.length_a   1.000
_cell.length_b   1.000
_cell.length_c   1.000
_cell.angle_alpha   90.00
_cell.angle_beta   90.00
_cell.angle_gamma   90.00
#
_symmetry.space_group_name_H-M   'P 1'
#
loop_
_entity.id
_entity.type
_entity.pdbx_description
1 polymer ?
#
loop_
_entity_poly.entity_id
_entity_poly.type
_entity_poly.pdbx_seq_one_letter_code
_entity_poly.pdbx_strand_id
1 'polypeptide(L)'
;MAAQKLTKARLAQILIMLSVLIGAFFWRTFTYETSRDVDCSQKQRCDVTIGQSKITINKSSNGFSIESTEIDSLKIDLNQSGQFINVGDKYRDIEWNSISETKAINLKINENIVQVHL
;
A
#
# COMPACT_ATOMS: atom_id res chain seq x y z
N MET A 1 -0.65 -28.57 -35.73
CA MET A 1 0.69 -28.46 -36.35
C MET A 1 1.55 -29.62 -35.84
N ALA A 2 2.35 -30.25 -36.70
CA ALA A 2 3.10 -31.46 -36.35
C ALA A 2 3.85 -31.30 -35.01
N ALA A 3 3.56 -32.18 -34.06
CA ALA A 3 4.26 -32.22 -32.77
C ALA A 3 5.71 -32.63 -33.04
N GLN A 4 6.58 -31.64 -33.23
CA GLN A 4 8.00 -31.86 -33.47
C GLN A 4 8.56 -32.63 -32.27
N LYS A 5 9.21 -33.79 -32.51
CA LYS A 5 9.87 -34.56 -31.44
C LYS A 5 10.79 -33.62 -30.66
N LEU A 6 10.42 -33.28 -29.43
CA LEU A 6 11.26 -32.47 -28.55
C LEU A 6 12.53 -33.30 -28.27
N THR A 7 13.64 -32.91 -28.86
CA THR A 7 14.96 -33.40 -28.44
C THR A 7 15.15 -32.98 -26.99
N LYS A 8 15.69 -33.88 -26.15
CA LYS A 8 15.82 -33.66 -24.69
C LYS A 8 16.46 -32.31 -24.34
N ALA A 9 17.39 -31.84 -25.18
CA ALA A 9 18.04 -30.54 -25.06
C ALA A 9 17.07 -29.35 -25.19
N ARG A 10 16.15 -29.39 -26.16
CA ARG A 10 15.16 -28.31 -26.36
C ARG A 10 14.15 -28.23 -25.22
N LEU A 11 13.80 -29.39 -24.65
CA LEU A 11 12.89 -29.46 -23.51
C LEU A 11 13.50 -28.82 -22.26
N ALA A 12 14.76 -29.12 -21.96
CA ALA A 12 15.48 -28.52 -20.83
C ALA A 12 15.59 -27.00 -20.98
N GLN A 13 15.87 -26.50 -22.19
CA GLN A 13 15.97 -25.07 -22.46
C GLN A 13 14.65 -24.33 -22.19
N ILE A 14 13.52 -24.89 -22.61
CA ILE A 14 12.19 -24.32 -22.36
C ILE A 14 11.89 -24.32 -20.86
N LEU A 15 12.19 -25.41 -20.13
CA LEU A 15 11.97 -25.48 -18.68
C LEU A 15 12.78 -24.44 -17.91
N ILE A 16 14.04 -24.21 -18.29
CA ILE A 16 14.87 -23.17 -17.69
C ILE A 16 14.26 -21.79 -17.94
N MET A 17 13.86 -21.51 -19.18
CA MET A 17 13.24 -20.22 -19.52
C MET A 17 11.92 -20.01 -18.76
N LEU A 18 11.11 -21.06 -18.64
CA LEU A 18 9.85 -21.03 -17.90
C LEU A 18 10.09 -20.79 -16.40
N SER A 19 11.10 -21.42 -15.82
CA SER A 19 11.48 -21.23 -14.40
C SER A 19 11.92 -19.79 -14.11
N VAL A 20 12.74 -19.18 -14.99
CA VAL A 20 13.17 -17.78 -14.85
C VAL A 20 11.96 -16.83 -14.92
N LEU A 21 11.05 -17.05 -15.86
CA LEU A 21 9.83 -16.25 -15.99
C LEU A 21 8.96 -16.34 -14.74
N ILE A 22 8.80 -17.55 -14.19
CA ILE A 22 8.04 -17.79 -12.97
C ILE A 22 8.70 -17.11 -11.76
N GLY A 23 10.02 -17.24 -11.60
CA GLY A 23 10.76 -16.59 -10.51
C GLY A 23 10.66 -15.07 -10.55
N ALA A 24 10.84 -14.47 -11.73
CA ALA A 24 10.67 -13.03 -11.93
C ALA A 24 9.23 -12.58 -11.64
N PHE A 25 8.23 -13.36 -12.05
CA PHE A 25 6.82 -13.06 -11.81
C PHE A 25 6.43 -13.16 -10.33
N PHE A 26 6.94 -14.15 -9.61
CA PHE A 26 6.75 -14.27 -8.16
C PHE A 26 7.44 -13.15 -7.40
N TRP A 27 8.67 -12.77 -7.80
CA TRP A 27 9.35 -11.61 -7.21
C TRP A 27 8.53 -10.33 -7.36
N ARG A 28 7.97 -10.11 -8.56
CA ARG A 28 7.11 -8.96 -8.85
C ARG A 28 5.79 -9.01 -8.07
N THR A 29 5.18 -10.19 -7.93
CA THR A 29 3.94 -10.40 -7.17
C THR A 29 4.15 -10.17 -5.67
N PHE A 30 5.26 -10.64 -5.10
CA PHE A 30 5.55 -10.44 -3.67
C PHE A 30 5.95 -9.00 -3.34
N THR A 31 6.59 -8.30 -4.28
CA THR A 31 6.93 -6.87 -4.14
C THR A 31 5.70 -5.95 -4.27
N TYR A 32 4.63 -6.40 -4.92
CA TYR A 32 3.38 -5.65 -4.95
C TYR A 32 2.66 -5.81 -3.60
N GLU A 33 3.16 -5.07 -2.60
CA GLU A 33 2.45 -4.72 -1.38
C GLU A 33 1.03 -4.31 -1.78
N THR A 34 0.04 -5.01 -1.22
CA THR A 34 -1.39 -4.83 -1.51
C THR A 34 -1.82 -3.47 -0.98
N SER A 35 -1.49 -2.44 -1.74
CA SER A 35 -1.81 -1.05 -1.47
C SER A 35 -3.30 -0.90 -1.73
N ARG A 36 -4.11 -1.01 -0.69
CA ARG A 36 -5.56 -0.77 -0.85
C ARG A 36 -5.76 0.72 -1.03
N ASP A 37 -6.42 1.12 -2.11
CA ASP A 37 -6.79 2.51 -2.34
C ASP A 37 -8.17 2.77 -1.72
N VAL A 38 -8.25 3.80 -0.87
CA VAL A 38 -9.49 4.22 -0.23
C VAL A 38 -9.71 5.70 -0.53
N ASP A 39 -10.78 5.98 -1.26
CA ASP A 39 -11.18 7.35 -1.56
C ASP A 39 -12.06 7.91 -0.43
N CYS A 40 -11.47 8.82 0.34
CA CYS A 40 -12.14 9.56 1.40
C CYS A 40 -12.52 10.98 0.95
N SER A 41 -12.19 11.45 -0.27
CA SER A 41 -12.23 12.86 -0.72
C SER A 41 -13.56 13.58 -0.40
N GLN A 42 -14.69 12.89 -0.59
CA GLN A 42 -16.02 13.47 -0.44
C GLN A 42 -16.55 13.52 1.01
N LYS A 43 -15.95 12.80 1.95
CA LYS A 43 -16.47 12.70 3.33
C LYS A 43 -15.63 13.50 4.32
N GLN A 44 -16.31 14.17 5.25
CA GLN A 44 -15.66 14.86 6.37
C GLN A 44 -15.08 13.88 7.40
N ARG A 45 -15.68 12.68 7.53
CA ARG A 45 -15.18 11.59 8.36
C ARG A 45 -15.03 10.33 7.52
N CYS A 46 -13.87 9.70 7.56
CA CYS A 46 -13.57 8.49 6.82
C CYS A 46 -13.07 7.40 7.74
N ASP A 47 -13.73 6.24 7.70
CA ASP A 47 -13.34 5.08 8.47
C ASP A 47 -12.63 4.09 7.54
N VAL A 48 -11.36 3.83 7.82
CA VAL A 48 -10.48 2.93 7.06
C VAL A 48 -10.17 1.73 7.93
N THR A 49 -10.47 0.52 7.46
CA THR A 49 -10.14 -0.71 8.16
C THR A 49 -8.88 -1.32 7.54
N ILE A 50 -7.80 -1.41 8.32
CA ILE A 50 -6.54 -2.03 7.91
C ILE A 50 -6.33 -3.29 8.78
N GLY A 51 -6.47 -4.48 8.18
CA GLY A 51 -6.44 -5.74 8.93
C GLY A 51 -7.60 -5.84 9.91
N GLN A 52 -7.31 -5.90 11.22
CA GLN A 52 -8.31 -5.87 12.30
C GLN A 52 -8.44 -4.48 12.96
N SER A 53 -7.62 -3.52 12.55
CA SER A 53 -7.58 -2.19 13.13
C SER A 53 -8.47 -1.21 12.35
N LYS A 54 -9.26 -0.42 13.08
CA LYS A 54 -10.09 0.66 12.52
C LYS A 54 -9.39 1.99 12.73
N ILE A 55 -9.20 2.72 11.65
CA ILE A 55 -8.64 4.07 11.62
C ILE A 55 -9.76 5.02 11.24
N THR A 56 -9.94 6.08 12.01
CA THR A 56 -10.87 7.17 11.71
C THR A 56 -10.07 8.38 11.30
N ILE A 57 -10.36 8.94 10.14
CA ILE A 57 -9.77 10.18 9.65
C ILE A 57 -10.85 11.24 9.64
N ASN A 58 -10.67 12.30 10.41
CA ASN A 58 -11.58 13.45 10.43
C ASN A 58 -10.92 14.62 9.72
N LYS A 59 -11.57 15.13 8.69
CA LYS A 59 -11.12 16.31 7.95
C LYS A 59 -11.68 17.57 8.59
N SER A 60 -10.84 18.59 8.62
CA SER A 60 -11.14 19.94 9.05
C SER A 60 -10.75 20.92 7.93
N SER A 61 -11.14 22.18 8.07
CA SER A 61 -10.82 23.23 7.09
C SER A 61 -9.32 23.47 6.94
N ASN A 62 -8.56 23.37 8.04
CA ASN A 62 -7.11 23.61 8.06
C ASN A 62 -6.24 22.35 7.95
N GLY A 63 -6.83 21.17 8.08
CA GLY A 63 -6.08 19.92 8.09
C GLY A 63 -6.95 18.69 8.28
N PHE A 64 -6.34 17.61 8.76
CA PHE A 64 -7.05 16.39 9.12
C PHE A 64 -6.43 15.76 10.37
N SER A 65 -7.26 15.10 11.16
CA SER A 65 -6.84 14.32 12.32
C SER A 65 -7.08 12.85 12.09
N ILE A 66 -6.19 12.03 12.63
CA ILE A 66 -6.23 10.58 12.49
C ILE A 66 -6.29 9.98 13.88
N GLU A 67 -7.31 9.17 14.10
CA GLU A 67 -7.54 8.42 15.32
C GLU A 67 -7.47 6.92 14.98
N SER A 68 -6.62 6.17 15.68
CA SER A 68 -6.49 4.73 15.51
C SER A 68 -6.64 4.03 16.85
N THR A 69 -7.23 2.84 16.84
CA THR A 69 -7.29 1.95 18.00
C THR A 69 -5.91 1.39 18.34
N GLU A 70 -5.07 1.13 17.33
CA GLU A 70 -3.67 0.71 17.48
C GLU A 70 -2.75 1.87 17.04
N ILE A 71 -2.19 2.56 18.03
CA ILE A 71 -1.37 3.77 17.83
C ILE A 71 0.11 3.40 17.63
N ASP A 72 0.59 2.41 18.38
CA ASP A 72 2.01 2.02 18.43
C ASP A 72 2.53 1.44 17.09
N SER A 73 1.64 0.81 16.32
CA SER A 73 1.94 0.19 15.03
C SER A 73 1.59 1.08 13.82
N LEU A 74 0.96 2.25 14.04
CA LEU A 74 0.52 3.14 12.98
C LEU A 74 1.66 4.03 12.47
N LYS A 75 1.92 3.89 11.18
CA LYS A 75 2.93 4.62 10.42
C LYS A 75 2.26 5.39 9.29
N ILE A 76 2.70 6.63 9.06
CA ILE A 76 2.12 7.49 8.03
C ILE A 76 3.20 8.09 7.15
N ASP A 77 2.93 8.08 5.86
CA ASP A 77 3.69 8.74 4.82
C ASP A 77 2.79 9.77 4.13
N LEU A 78 3.13 11.05 4.30
CA LEU A 78 2.33 12.21 3.88
C LEU A 78 2.53 12.60 2.42
N ASN A 79 3.64 12.16 1.81
CA ASN A 79 4.07 12.58 0.48
C ASN A 79 4.31 11.38 -0.45
N GLN A 80 3.94 10.17 -0.03
CA GLN A 80 4.17 8.94 -0.78
C GLN A 80 5.66 8.71 -1.08
N SER A 81 6.56 9.31 -0.30
CA SER A 81 8.01 9.20 -0.50
C SER A 81 8.56 7.85 -0.03
N GLY A 82 7.74 7.01 0.61
CA GLY A 82 8.16 5.79 1.28
C GLY A 82 8.79 6.05 2.66
N GLN A 83 8.73 7.28 3.16
CA GLN A 83 9.20 7.64 4.50
C GLN A 83 8.04 7.61 5.49
N PHE A 84 8.04 6.59 6.34
CA PHE A 84 6.99 6.35 7.31
C PHE A 84 7.33 6.95 8.68
N ILE A 85 6.45 7.81 9.18
CA ILE A 85 6.55 8.45 10.50
C ILE A 85 5.62 7.72 11.46
N ASN A 86 6.14 7.27 12.62
CA ASN A 86 5.29 6.69 13.68
C ASN A 86 4.32 7.76 14.20
N VAL A 87 3.05 7.42 14.24
CA VAL A 87 1.99 8.24 14.84
C VAL A 87 1.89 7.83 16.30
N GLY A 88 2.88 8.20 17.11
CA GLY A 88 2.94 7.82 18.53
C GLY A 88 1.88 8.49 19.40
N ASP A 89 1.26 9.58 18.91
CA ASP A 89 0.22 10.30 19.63
C ASP A 89 -1.14 10.06 18.98
N LYS A 90 -2.15 9.85 19.84
CA LYS A 90 -3.53 9.52 19.48
C LYS A 90 -4.23 10.58 18.61
N TYR A 91 -3.64 11.76 18.52
CA TYR A 91 -4.11 12.90 17.74
C TYR A 91 -2.91 13.61 17.11
N ARG A 92 -2.80 13.53 15.78
CA ARG A 92 -2.02 14.50 14.99
C ARG A 92 -2.98 15.24 14.09
N ASP A 93 -3.17 16.53 14.37
CA ASP A 93 -3.71 17.47 13.41
C ASP A 93 -2.61 17.78 12.39
N ILE A 94 -2.83 17.38 11.15
CA ILE A 94 -1.88 17.54 10.04
C ILE A 94 -2.44 18.59 9.10
N GLU A 95 -1.70 19.66 8.87
CA GLU A 95 -2.14 20.73 7.98
C GLU A 95 -2.17 20.27 6.52
N TRP A 96 -3.14 20.75 5.75
CA TRP A 96 -3.25 20.43 4.32
C TRP A 96 -2.01 20.83 3.51
N ASN A 97 -1.23 21.81 3.97
CA ASN A 97 -0.01 22.27 3.31
C ASN A 97 1.17 21.30 3.46
N SER A 98 1.06 20.31 4.35
CA SER A 98 2.11 19.33 4.61
C SER A 98 1.95 18.01 3.84
N ILE A 99 0.89 17.88 3.04
CA ILE A 99 0.64 16.73 2.17
C ILE A 99 0.81 17.08 0.69
N SER A 100 0.98 16.06 -0.14
CA SER A 100 1.10 16.22 -1.60
C SER A 100 -0.13 16.90 -2.22
N GLU A 101 0.04 17.54 -3.38
CA GLU A 101 -1.05 18.21 -4.14
C GLU A 101 -2.20 17.26 -4.48
N THR A 102 -1.91 15.96 -4.62
CA THR A 102 -2.88 14.89 -4.88
C THR A 102 -3.74 14.54 -3.65
N LYS A 103 -3.48 15.15 -2.50
CA LYS A 103 -4.12 14.87 -1.21
C LYS A 103 -4.13 13.39 -0.82
N ALA A 104 -3.15 12.63 -1.30
CA ALA A 104 -3.04 11.21 -1.04
C ALA A 104 -2.01 10.94 0.06
N ILE A 105 -2.37 10.10 1.04
CA ILE A 105 -1.48 9.67 2.12
C ILE A 105 -1.38 8.15 2.14
N ASN A 106 -0.24 7.62 2.56
CA ASN A 106 -0.05 6.19 2.77
C ASN A 106 -0.06 5.89 4.27
N LEU A 107 -1.01 5.06 4.69
CA LEU A 107 -1.12 4.52 6.04
C LEU A 107 -0.50 3.12 6.06
N LYS A 108 0.37 2.85 7.01
CA LYS A 108 0.96 1.53 7.23
C LYS A 108 0.67 1.06 8.65
N ILE A 109 0.09 -0.12 8.76
CA ILE A 109 -0.06 -0.85 10.04
C ILE A 109 0.55 -2.23 9.84
N ASN A 110 1.57 -2.56 10.64
CA ASN A 110 2.34 -3.80 10.52
C ASN A 110 2.92 -3.95 9.09
N GLU A 111 2.44 -4.94 8.33
CA GLU A 111 2.82 -5.21 6.93
C GLU A 111 1.77 -4.73 5.91
N ASN A 112 0.66 -4.14 6.36
CA ASN A 112 -0.39 -3.67 5.45
C ASN A 112 -0.23 -2.18 5.16
N ILE A 113 -0.15 -1.83 3.88
CA ILE A 113 -0.12 -0.45 3.41
C ILE A 113 -1.45 -0.13 2.73
N VAL A 114 -2.03 1.01 3.05
CA VAL A 114 -3.28 1.51 2.47
C VAL A 114 -3.06 2.94 2.04
N GLN A 115 -3.30 3.20 0.76
CA GLN A 115 -3.30 4.54 0.21
C GLN A 115 -4.68 5.14 0.43
N VAL A 116 -4.73 6.32 1.01
CA VAL A 116 -5.97 7.04 1.30
C VAL A 116 -5.95 8.37 0.58
N HIS A 117 -6.94 8.60 -0.28
CA HIS A 117 -7.17 9.89 -0.93
C HIS A 117 -8.07 10.75 -0.04
N LEU A 118 -7.59 11.93 0.36
CA LEU A 118 -8.27 12.89 1.24
C LEU A 118 -8.85 14.08 0.48
#